data_AF-A0A453JCX9-F1
#
_entry.id   AF-A0A453JCX9-F1
#
_cell.length_a   1.000
_cell.length_b   1.000
_cell.length_c   1.000
_cell.angle_alpha   90.00
_cell.angle_beta   90.00
_cell.angle_gamma   90.00
#
_symmetry.space_group_name_H-M   'P 1'
#
loop_
_entity.id
_entity.type
_entity.pdbx_description
1 polymer ?
#
loop_
_entity_poly.entity_id
_entity_poly.type
_entity_poly.pdbx_seq_one_letter_code
_entity_poly.pdbx_strand_id
1 'polypeptide(L)'
;ISGIHWWYKVPSHAAEVTAGYYNLHDRDGYRPIARMLKRHHASLNFTCAEMRDSEQSSQAMSAPEELVQQVLSAGWREGLNMACENALPRYDPTAYNTILRNARPHGINKSGPPEHKLFGFTYLRLSNQLVEGQNYVNFKTFVDRMHANLPHDPCVDPVAPLQRSGPELTIEMILQAAQPKLEPFPFEEHTDLPVQGLGGIGGGEVEDPTGGMGGEVQQDPTGGMGGELPPTV
;
A
#
# COMPACT_ATOMS: atom_id res chain seq x y z
N ILE A 1 -3.71 -3.53 10.84
CA ILE A 1 -3.50 -2.36 11.74
C ILE A 1 -3.73 -1.11 10.90
N SER A 2 -4.47 -0.12 11.42
CA SER A 2 -4.80 1.10 10.68
C SER A 2 -3.63 2.09 10.67
N GLY A 3 -3.42 2.79 9.56
CA GLY A 3 -2.40 3.82 9.39
C GLY A 3 -2.93 5.18 9.82
N ILE A 4 -2.78 5.50 11.11
CA ILE A 4 -3.21 6.78 11.68
C ILE A 4 -2.08 7.79 11.52
N HIS A 5 -1.99 8.38 10.33
CA HIS A 5 -0.83 9.19 9.92
C HIS A 5 -0.93 10.67 10.31
N TRP A 6 -2.12 11.20 10.61
CA TRP A 6 -2.31 12.59 11.04
C TRP A 6 -1.88 12.78 12.51
N TRP A 7 -1.31 13.94 12.82
CA TRP A 7 -0.62 14.26 14.08
C TRP A 7 0.62 13.40 14.41
N TYR A 8 1.12 12.60 13.48
CA TYR A 8 2.33 11.81 13.70
C TYR A 8 3.58 12.70 13.87
N LYS A 9 3.61 13.88 13.26
CA LYS A 9 4.76 14.82 13.36
C LYS A 9 4.81 15.62 14.66
N VAL A 10 3.79 15.54 15.52
CA VAL A 10 3.77 16.28 16.79
C VAL A 10 4.06 15.36 17.97
N PRO A 11 4.70 15.86 19.05
CA PRO A 11 5.13 15.01 20.17
C PRO A 11 4.04 14.16 20.82
N SER A 12 2.78 14.59 20.76
CA SER A 12 1.67 13.89 21.40
C SER A 12 1.16 12.66 20.64
N HIS A 13 1.41 12.56 19.32
CA HIS A 13 0.83 11.52 18.47
C HIS A 13 -0.68 11.32 18.73
N ALA A 14 -1.41 12.42 18.92
CA ALA A 14 -2.73 12.41 19.58
C ALA A 14 -3.75 11.46 18.93
N ALA A 15 -3.73 11.36 17.60
CA ALA A 15 -4.63 10.46 16.87
C ALA A 15 -4.29 8.98 17.09
N GLU A 16 -3.00 8.62 17.10
CA GLU A 16 -2.56 7.26 17.41
C GLU A 16 -2.93 6.87 18.85
N VAL A 17 -2.66 7.76 19.81
CA VAL A 17 -2.96 7.53 21.23
C VAL A 17 -4.45 7.32 21.46
N THR A 18 -5.32 8.12 20.84
CA THR A 18 -6.78 7.97 20.96
C THR A 18 -7.30 6.74 20.21
N ALA A 19 -6.64 6.30 19.14
CA ALA A 19 -6.93 5.03 18.47
C ALA A 19 -6.46 3.79 19.27
N GLY A 20 -5.71 3.98 20.35
CA GLY A 20 -5.17 2.92 21.20
C GLY A 20 -3.74 2.49 20.87
N TYR A 21 -3.09 3.14 19.90
CA TYR A 21 -1.67 2.95 19.61
C TYR A 21 -0.86 3.93 20.45
N TYR A 22 -0.33 3.48 21.60
CA TYR A 22 0.51 4.33 22.43
C TYR A 22 1.92 4.49 21.82
N ASN A 23 2.00 5.19 20.70
CA ASN A 23 3.22 5.50 19.97
C ASN A 23 3.69 6.92 20.31
N LEU A 24 4.98 7.08 20.61
CA LEU A 24 5.62 8.38 20.86
C LEU A 24 7.02 8.39 20.22
N HIS A 25 7.73 9.51 20.36
CA HIS A 25 9.12 9.63 19.93
C HIS A 25 10.05 8.61 20.62
N ASP A 26 9.88 8.38 21.93
CA ASP A 26 10.73 7.50 22.74
C ASP A 26 10.09 6.13 23.05
N ARG A 27 8.89 5.87 22.50
CA ARG A 27 8.12 4.66 22.74
C ARG A 27 7.53 4.10 21.45
N ASP A 28 7.93 2.90 21.07
CA ASP A 28 7.32 2.20 19.93
C ASP A 28 5.94 1.64 20.31
N GLY A 29 4.89 2.19 19.71
CA GLY A 29 3.51 1.72 19.90
C GLY A 29 3.16 0.46 19.11
N TYR A 30 3.94 0.13 18.07
CA TYR A 30 3.62 -0.94 17.12
C TYR A 30 4.43 -2.21 17.34
N ARG A 31 5.68 -2.10 17.78
CA ARG A 31 6.52 -3.28 18.06
C ARG A 31 5.98 -4.20 19.17
N PRO A 32 5.35 -3.70 20.25
CA PRO A 32 4.64 -4.56 21.20
C PRO A 32 3.51 -5.36 20.55
N ILE A 33 2.77 -4.76 19.61
CA ILE A 33 1.72 -5.47 18.85
C ILE A 33 2.37 -6.58 18.02
N ALA A 34 3.46 -6.28 17.31
CA ALA A 34 4.20 -7.29 16.54
C ALA A 34 4.74 -8.43 17.44
N ARG A 35 5.27 -8.10 18.62
CA ARG A 35 5.75 -9.09 19.60
C ARG A 35 4.63 -10.01 20.08
N MET A 36 3.45 -9.45 20.33
CA MET A 36 2.27 -10.23 20.70
C MET A 36 1.87 -11.19 19.57
N LEU A 37 1.84 -10.71 18.32
CA LEU A 37 1.49 -11.52 17.14
C LEU A 37 2.47 -12.67 16.89
N LYS A 38 3.75 -12.50 17.24
CA LYS A 38 4.83 -13.47 16.99
C LYS A 38 4.49 -14.89 17.47
N ARG A 39 3.96 -15.03 18.69
CA ARG A 39 3.66 -16.37 19.24
C ARG A 39 2.55 -17.10 18.46
N HIS A 40 1.77 -16.38 17.67
CA HIS A 40 0.65 -16.93 16.92
C HIS A 40 1.04 -17.32 15.49
N HIS A 41 2.31 -17.12 15.09
CA HIS A 41 2.74 -17.25 13.69
C HIS A 41 1.90 -16.37 12.75
N ALA A 42 1.40 -15.25 13.28
CA ALA A 42 0.55 -14.32 12.55
C ALA A 42 1.40 -13.37 11.69
N SER A 43 0.80 -12.89 10.61
CA SER A 43 1.31 -11.76 9.84
C SER A 43 0.66 -10.46 10.33
N LEU A 44 1.24 -9.32 9.92
CA LEU A 44 0.66 -8.01 10.16
C LEU A 44 0.33 -7.37 8.80
N ASN A 45 -0.95 -7.11 8.57
CA ASN A 45 -1.42 -6.35 7.41
C ASN A 45 -1.60 -4.87 7.80
N PHE A 46 -0.88 -3.98 7.12
CA PHE A 46 -0.89 -2.53 7.36
C PHE A 46 -1.50 -1.76 6.17
N THR A 47 -1.81 -0.48 6.33
CA THR A 47 -2.40 0.35 5.26
C THR A 47 -1.56 1.62 5.02
N CYS A 48 -2.00 2.52 4.14
CA CYS A 48 -1.30 3.75 3.73
C CYS A 48 -0.04 3.55 2.87
N ALA A 49 0.15 2.38 2.27
CA ALA A 49 1.38 2.09 1.51
C ALA A 49 1.54 2.89 0.22
N GLU A 50 0.49 3.58 -0.23
CA GLU A 50 0.46 4.41 -1.43
C GLU A 50 0.66 5.90 -1.16
N MET A 51 0.54 6.33 0.10
CA MET A 51 0.54 7.74 0.48
C MET A 51 1.96 8.30 0.52
N ARG A 52 2.10 9.56 0.08
CA ARG A 52 3.28 10.38 0.36
C ARG A 52 2.96 11.52 1.31
N ASP A 53 3.98 11.96 2.02
CA ASP A 53 3.92 13.09 2.94
C ASP A 53 3.55 14.39 2.21
N SER A 54 4.07 14.57 1.00
CA SER A 54 3.82 15.73 0.15
C SER A 54 2.38 15.85 -0.35
N GLU A 55 1.59 14.77 -0.27
CA GLU A 55 0.19 14.73 -0.67
C GLU A 55 -0.75 15.11 0.49
N GLN A 56 -0.21 15.29 1.70
CA GLN A 56 -1.00 15.58 2.90
C GLN A 56 -1.06 17.08 3.18
N SER A 57 -2.19 17.55 3.71
CA SER A 57 -2.30 18.94 4.15
C SER A 57 -1.29 19.23 5.28
N SER A 58 -0.61 20.38 5.21
CA SER A 58 0.37 20.78 6.23
C SER A 58 -0.25 20.90 7.63
N GLN A 59 -1.51 21.32 7.72
CA GLN A 59 -2.25 21.45 8.98
C GLN A 59 -2.50 20.11 9.69
N ALA A 60 -2.48 18.98 8.95
CA ALA A 60 -2.70 17.67 9.54
C ALA A 60 -1.50 17.13 10.33
N MET A 61 -0.32 17.77 10.23
CA MET A 61 0.92 17.31 10.86
C MET A 61 1.19 15.83 10.56
N SER A 62 0.97 15.46 9.30
CA SER A 62 0.88 14.08 8.85
C SER A 62 2.21 13.53 8.35
N ALA A 63 2.47 12.24 8.61
CA ALA A 63 3.70 11.52 8.20
C ALA A 63 3.41 10.04 7.80
N PRO A 64 2.64 9.78 6.71
CA PRO A 64 2.39 8.42 6.26
C PRO A 64 3.67 7.66 5.91
N GLU A 65 4.69 8.31 5.35
CA GLU A 65 5.91 7.61 4.93
C GLU A 65 6.72 7.09 6.12
N GLU A 66 6.93 7.93 7.13
CA GLU A 66 7.63 7.56 8.36
C GLU A 66 6.82 6.54 9.18
N LEU A 67 5.50 6.65 9.17
CA LEU A 67 4.63 5.68 9.84
C LEU A 67 4.75 4.29 9.20
N VAL A 68 4.70 4.20 7.86
CA VAL A 68 4.91 2.92 7.14
C VAL A 68 6.29 2.35 7.48
N GLN A 69 7.34 3.16 7.45
CA GLN A 69 8.70 2.75 7.81
C GLN A 69 8.77 2.19 9.23
N GLN A 70 8.16 2.87 10.22
CA GLN A 70 8.14 2.41 11.61
C GLN A 70 7.44 1.05 11.72
N VAL A 71 6.22 0.92 11.19
CA VAL A 71 5.40 -0.29 11.38
C VAL A 71 6.02 -1.50 10.69
N LEU A 72 6.51 -1.33 9.45
CA LEU A 72 7.19 -2.40 8.72
C LEU A 72 8.47 -2.84 9.44
N SER A 73 9.29 -1.89 9.89
CA SER A 73 10.51 -2.19 10.63
C SER A 73 10.23 -2.90 11.96
N ALA A 74 9.19 -2.49 12.69
CA ALA A 74 8.79 -3.13 13.94
C ALA A 74 8.37 -4.59 13.72
N GLY A 75 7.61 -4.86 12.66
CA GLY A 75 7.19 -6.22 12.32
C GLY A 75 8.32 -7.13 11.86
N TRP A 76 9.20 -6.65 10.98
CA TRP A 76 10.37 -7.43 10.53
C TRP A 76 11.32 -7.75 11.68
N ARG A 77 11.52 -6.84 12.64
CA ARG A 77 12.33 -7.10 13.85
C ARG A 77 11.77 -8.21 14.74
N GLU A 78 10.46 -8.38 14.77
CA GLU A 78 9.82 -9.46 15.51
C GLU A 78 9.72 -10.76 14.67
N GLY A 79 10.14 -10.72 13.40
CA GLY A 79 10.17 -11.85 12.48
C GLY A 79 8.81 -12.14 11.85
N LEU A 80 7.94 -11.13 11.73
CA LEU A 80 6.63 -11.29 11.11
C LEU A 80 6.70 -11.13 9.60
N ASN A 81 5.82 -11.85 8.90
CA ASN A 81 5.45 -11.50 7.53
C ASN A 81 4.63 -10.21 7.55
N MET A 82 5.07 -9.22 6.77
CA MET A 82 4.41 -7.92 6.66
C MET A 82 3.67 -7.83 5.33
N ALA A 83 2.38 -7.56 5.36
CA ALA A 83 1.60 -7.25 4.17
C ALA A 83 1.08 -5.82 4.25
N CYS A 84 0.73 -5.24 3.10
CA CYS A 84 0.13 -3.92 3.06
C CYS A 84 -1.09 -3.83 2.14
N GLU A 85 -1.84 -2.75 2.34
CA GLU A 85 -2.94 -2.26 1.51
C GLU A 85 -2.74 -0.78 1.22
N ASN A 86 -3.36 -0.27 0.14
CA ASN A 86 -3.58 1.15 -0.01
C ASN A 86 -4.78 1.60 0.84
N ALA A 87 -4.74 2.82 1.38
CA ALA A 87 -5.82 3.37 2.19
C ALA A 87 -6.92 4.03 1.33
N LEU A 88 -6.53 4.70 0.26
CA LEU A 88 -7.40 5.45 -0.65
C LEU A 88 -7.38 4.87 -2.06
N PRO A 89 -8.47 5.02 -2.85
CA PRO A 89 -8.48 4.61 -4.25
C PRO A 89 -7.50 5.46 -5.07
N ARG A 90 -6.51 4.81 -5.71
CA ARG A 90 -5.44 5.48 -6.46
C ARG A 90 -5.05 4.69 -7.71
N TYR A 91 -5.06 5.33 -8.88
CA TYR A 91 -4.82 4.67 -10.18
C TYR A 91 -3.58 5.21 -10.91
N ASP A 92 -2.88 6.16 -10.29
CA ASP A 92 -1.75 6.88 -10.86
C ASP A 92 -0.39 6.18 -10.60
N PRO A 93 0.59 6.34 -11.51
CA PRO A 93 1.94 5.78 -11.33
C PRO A 93 2.64 6.22 -10.04
N THR A 94 2.34 7.41 -9.50
CA THR A 94 2.96 7.91 -8.26
C THR A 94 2.57 7.04 -7.06
N ALA A 95 1.29 6.69 -6.93
CA ALA A 95 0.81 5.75 -5.92
C ALA A 95 1.47 4.37 -6.08
N TYR A 96 1.46 3.82 -7.30
CA TYR A 96 2.07 2.52 -7.59
C TYR A 96 3.58 2.49 -7.28
N ASN A 97 4.31 3.55 -7.63
CA ASN A 97 5.74 3.66 -7.34
C ASN A 97 6.03 3.80 -5.84
N THR A 98 5.14 4.44 -5.08
CA THR A 98 5.23 4.53 -3.62
C THR A 98 4.97 3.17 -2.96
N ILE A 99 3.98 2.42 -3.45
CA ILE A 99 3.72 1.03 -3.03
C ILE A 99 4.94 0.16 -3.34
N LEU A 100 5.51 0.25 -4.55
CA LEU A 100 6.69 -0.52 -4.95
C LEU A 100 7.91 -0.23 -4.07
N ARG A 101 8.13 1.05 -3.72
CA ARG A 101 9.17 1.47 -2.77
C ARG A 101 8.97 0.78 -1.42
N ASN A 102 7.74 0.78 -0.91
CA ASN A 102 7.42 0.15 0.37
C ASN A 102 7.47 -1.39 0.30
N ALA A 103 7.19 -1.98 -0.87
CA ALA A 103 7.21 -3.43 -1.10
C ALA A 103 8.62 -4.02 -1.02
N ARG A 104 9.61 -3.26 -1.48
CA ARG A 104 11.04 -3.59 -1.42
C ARG A 104 11.82 -2.34 -1.03
N PRO A 105 11.95 -2.07 0.28
CA PRO A 105 12.62 -0.86 0.78
C PRO A 105 14.06 -0.67 0.29
N HIS A 106 14.75 -1.76 -0.05
CA HIS A 106 16.12 -1.76 -0.56
C HIS A 106 16.21 -2.17 -2.05
N GLY A 107 15.09 -2.15 -2.77
CA GLY A 107 15.01 -2.54 -4.17
C GLY A 107 15.20 -4.05 -4.43
N ILE A 108 15.51 -4.38 -5.68
CA ILE A 108 15.73 -5.75 -6.16
C ILE A 108 17.15 -6.20 -5.82
N ASN A 109 17.24 -7.30 -5.09
CA ASN A 109 18.49 -8.04 -4.97
C ASN A 109 18.62 -9.04 -6.14
N LYS A 110 19.62 -8.84 -7.01
CA LYS A 110 19.88 -9.71 -8.17
C LYS A 110 20.55 -11.03 -7.81
N SER A 111 21.10 -11.14 -6.59
CA SER A 111 21.92 -12.27 -6.17
C SER A 111 21.23 -13.14 -5.12
N GLY A 112 19.96 -12.88 -4.80
CA GLY A 112 19.22 -13.62 -3.78
C GLY A 112 17.96 -12.88 -3.33
N PRO A 113 17.29 -13.34 -2.27
CA PRO A 113 16.15 -12.62 -1.71
C PRO A 113 16.60 -11.24 -1.16
N PRO A 114 15.74 -10.20 -1.25
CA PRO A 114 16.01 -8.93 -0.59
C PRO A 114 16.01 -9.10 0.94
N GLU A 115 16.73 -8.22 1.64
CA GLU A 115 16.81 -8.24 3.11
C GLU A 115 15.42 -8.11 3.76
N HIS A 116 14.63 -7.15 3.27
CA HIS A 116 13.26 -6.93 3.68
C HIS A 116 12.37 -6.84 2.44
N LYS A 117 11.25 -7.59 2.45
CA LYS A 117 10.17 -7.45 1.48
C LYS A 117 8.81 -7.53 2.18
N LEU A 118 7.79 -6.93 1.58
CA LEU A 118 6.42 -7.30 1.90
C LEU A 118 6.16 -8.74 1.46
N PHE A 119 5.41 -9.47 2.29
CA PHE A 119 4.86 -10.78 1.99
C PHE A 119 3.79 -10.70 0.90
N GLY A 120 3.00 -9.62 0.90
CA GLY A 120 2.00 -9.37 -0.13
C GLY A 120 1.45 -7.96 -0.06
N PHE A 121 0.80 -7.54 -1.15
CA PHE A 121 0.06 -6.29 -1.23
C PHE A 121 -1.36 -6.58 -1.72
N THR A 122 -2.37 -6.03 -1.04
CA THR A 122 -3.77 -6.15 -1.45
C THR A 122 -4.29 -4.79 -1.91
N TYR A 123 -4.70 -4.69 -3.17
CA TYR A 123 -5.16 -3.44 -3.76
C TYR A 123 -6.65 -3.19 -3.49
N LEU A 124 -6.98 -1.98 -3.02
CA LEU A 124 -8.32 -1.49 -2.77
C LEU A 124 -8.73 -0.52 -3.89
N ARG A 125 -9.73 -0.81 -4.73
CA ARG A 125 -10.58 -2.01 -4.82
C ARG A 125 -10.93 -2.28 -6.29
N LEU A 126 -11.24 -3.54 -6.62
CA LEU A 126 -11.86 -3.88 -7.88
C LEU A 126 -13.07 -2.98 -8.15
N SER A 127 -13.05 -2.37 -9.33
CA SER A 127 -14.08 -1.48 -9.87
C SER A 127 -13.94 -1.48 -11.39
N ASN A 128 -15.00 -1.09 -12.11
CA ASN A 128 -14.94 -0.89 -13.56
C ASN A 128 -13.79 0.05 -13.94
N GLN A 129 -13.63 1.15 -13.19
CA GLN A 129 -12.54 2.09 -13.35
C GLN A 129 -11.14 1.46 -13.25
N LEU A 130 -10.95 0.39 -12.47
CA LEU A 130 -9.65 -0.29 -12.36
C LEU A 130 -9.33 -1.12 -13.60
N VAL A 131 -10.34 -1.76 -14.19
CA VAL A 131 -10.18 -2.76 -15.27
C VAL A 131 -10.46 -2.20 -16.66
N GLU A 132 -10.60 -0.88 -16.78
CA GLU A 132 -10.85 -0.17 -18.03
C GLU A 132 -9.71 0.79 -18.38
N GLY A 133 -9.41 0.90 -19.68
CA GLY A 133 -8.53 1.93 -20.24
C GLY A 133 -7.14 2.04 -19.60
N GLN A 134 -6.68 3.28 -19.41
CA GLN A 134 -5.33 3.59 -18.92
C GLN A 134 -5.09 3.10 -17.49
N ASN A 135 -6.13 3.05 -16.66
CA ASN A 135 -6.03 2.55 -15.28
C ASN A 135 -5.62 1.08 -15.27
N TYR A 136 -6.22 0.27 -16.16
CA TYR A 136 -5.87 -1.14 -16.29
C TYR A 136 -4.45 -1.34 -16.81
N VAL A 137 -4.01 -0.54 -17.79
CA VAL A 137 -2.63 -0.57 -18.29
C VAL A 137 -1.62 -0.23 -17.18
N ASN A 138 -1.90 0.80 -16.38
CA ASN A 138 -1.06 1.18 -15.25
C ASN A 138 -1.06 0.07 -14.19
N PHE A 139 -2.22 -0.48 -13.85
CA PHE A 139 -2.36 -1.54 -12.85
C PHE A 139 -1.65 -2.83 -13.27
N LYS A 140 -1.79 -3.25 -14.54
CA LYS A 140 -1.07 -4.40 -15.10
C LYS A 140 0.44 -4.20 -15.00
N THR A 141 0.93 -3.02 -15.41
CA THR A 141 2.35 -2.69 -15.27
C THR A 141 2.78 -2.70 -13.82
N PHE A 142 1.99 -2.15 -12.90
CA PHE A 142 2.25 -2.22 -11.47
C PHE A 142 2.37 -3.66 -10.96
N VAL A 143 1.48 -4.57 -11.37
CA VAL A 143 1.56 -6.01 -11.02
C VAL A 143 2.84 -6.64 -11.57
N ASP A 144 3.21 -6.36 -12.83
CA ASP A 144 4.49 -6.83 -13.40
C ASP A 144 5.67 -6.37 -12.53
N ARG A 145 5.67 -5.10 -12.11
CA ARG A 145 6.73 -4.53 -11.26
C ARG A 145 6.71 -5.12 -9.85
N MET A 146 5.55 -5.39 -9.28
CA MET A 146 5.43 -6.07 -7.97
C MET A 146 6.05 -7.47 -8.04
N HIS A 147 5.85 -8.20 -9.14
CA HIS A 147 6.45 -9.50 -9.40
C HIS A 147 7.91 -9.44 -9.88
N ALA A 148 8.58 -8.28 -9.77
CA ALA A 148 9.94 -8.07 -10.26
C ALA A 148 10.12 -8.44 -11.75
N ASN A 149 9.09 -8.17 -12.56
CA ASN A 149 8.94 -8.52 -13.97
C ASN A 149 9.01 -10.03 -14.27
N LEU A 150 8.77 -10.87 -13.26
CA LEU A 150 8.59 -12.31 -13.44
C LEU A 150 7.13 -12.62 -13.80
N PRO A 151 6.86 -13.71 -14.53
CA PRO A 151 5.51 -14.19 -14.73
C PRO A 151 4.87 -14.57 -13.38
N HIS A 152 3.53 -14.53 -13.33
CA HIS A 152 2.79 -15.00 -12.17
C HIS A 152 3.14 -16.46 -11.83
N ASP A 153 3.59 -16.69 -10.60
CA ASP A 153 3.92 -18.01 -10.07
C ASP A 153 2.87 -18.42 -9.02
N PRO A 154 1.96 -19.36 -9.33
CA PRO A 154 0.94 -19.81 -8.39
C PRO A 154 1.49 -20.65 -7.23
N CYS A 155 2.77 -21.07 -7.30
CA CYS A 155 3.43 -21.90 -6.29
C CYS A 155 4.34 -21.09 -5.35
N VAL A 156 4.44 -19.76 -5.53
CA VAL A 156 5.27 -18.88 -4.71
C VAL A 156 4.76 -18.79 -3.27
N ASP A 157 5.69 -18.64 -2.32
CA ASP A 157 5.40 -18.44 -0.89
C ASP A 157 4.39 -19.46 -0.30
N PRO A 158 4.62 -20.79 -0.45
CA PRO A 158 3.70 -21.80 0.05
C PRO A 158 3.59 -21.75 1.57
N VAL A 159 2.35 -21.78 2.08
CA VAL A 159 2.09 -21.70 3.52
C VAL A 159 2.03 -23.10 4.13
N ALA A 160 2.91 -23.37 5.09
CA ALA A 160 2.88 -24.61 5.87
C ALA A 160 1.61 -24.71 6.73
N PRO A 161 1.17 -25.92 7.14
CA PRO A 161 0.06 -26.08 8.08
C PRO A 161 0.26 -25.21 9.33
N LEU A 162 -0.78 -24.45 9.70
CA LEU A 162 -0.69 -23.48 10.79
C LEU A 162 -0.37 -24.19 12.12
N GLN A 163 0.71 -23.75 12.75
CA GLN A 163 1.12 -24.26 14.05
C GLN A 163 0.22 -23.71 15.17
N ARG A 164 0.04 -24.49 16.24
CA ARG A 164 -0.60 -23.98 17.45
C ARG A 164 0.26 -22.86 18.02
N SER A 165 -0.38 -21.82 18.54
CA SER A 165 0.30 -20.69 19.15
C SER A 165 1.25 -21.14 20.26
N GLY A 166 2.42 -20.51 20.34
CA GLY A 166 3.38 -20.70 21.41
C GLY A 166 2.86 -20.21 22.77
N PRO A 167 3.68 -20.37 23.83
CA PRO A 167 3.32 -20.00 25.20
C PRO A 167 2.81 -18.56 25.30
N GLU A 168 1.84 -18.34 26.19
CA GLU A 168 1.32 -17.00 26.46
C GLU A 168 2.40 -16.10 27.09
N LEU A 169 2.43 -14.84 26.66
CA LEU A 169 3.34 -13.83 27.18
C LEU A 169 2.57 -12.91 28.12
N THR A 170 3.16 -12.53 29.25
CA THR A 170 2.58 -11.49 30.09
C THR A 170 2.66 -10.13 29.39
N ILE A 171 1.84 -9.18 29.86
CA ILE A 171 1.85 -7.84 29.28
C ILE A 171 3.22 -7.16 29.45
N GLU A 172 3.92 -7.40 30.56
CA GLU A 172 5.26 -6.86 30.81
C GLU A 172 6.28 -7.36 29.77
N MET A 173 6.24 -8.66 29.43
CA MET A 173 7.11 -9.23 28.41
C MET A 173 6.86 -8.64 27.03
N ILE A 174 5.58 -8.37 26.70
CA ILE A 174 5.19 -7.71 25.44
C ILE A 174 5.68 -6.26 25.42
N LEU A 175 5.46 -5.53 26.52
CA LEU A 175 5.79 -4.10 26.63
C LEU A 175 7.29 -3.79 26.67
N GLN A 176 8.14 -4.77 26.97
CA GLN A 176 9.60 -4.65 26.76
C GLN A 176 9.97 -4.29 25.31
N ALA A 177 9.08 -4.51 24.33
CA ALA A 177 9.34 -4.15 22.94
C ALA A 177 9.22 -2.65 22.67
N ALA A 178 8.56 -1.90 23.57
CA ALA A 178 8.25 -0.50 23.37
C ALA A 178 9.47 0.41 23.55
N GLN A 179 10.51 -0.04 24.27
CA GLN A 179 11.68 0.77 24.61
C GLN A 179 12.99 -0.03 24.55
N PRO A 180 14.09 0.57 24.09
CA PRO A 180 14.13 1.85 23.37
C PRO A 180 13.43 1.74 22.00
N LYS A 181 12.82 2.84 21.54
CA LYS A 181 12.38 2.95 20.14
C LYS A 181 13.62 2.89 19.25
N LEU A 182 13.60 2.03 18.24
CA LEU A 182 14.71 1.85 17.31
C LEU A 182 14.42 2.60 16.01
N GLU A 183 15.45 3.22 15.44
CA GLU A 183 15.39 3.81 14.10
C GLU A 183 14.83 2.80 13.09
N PRO A 184 13.97 3.19 12.14
CA PRO A 184 13.52 2.30 11.07
C PRO A 184 14.69 1.72 10.27
N PHE A 185 14.47 0.59 9.59
CA PHE A 185 15.40 0.18 8.54
C PHE A 185 15.45 1.26 7.45
N PRO A 186 16.57 1.43 6.72
CA PRO A 186 16.64 2.45 5.69
C PRO A 186 15.69 2.12 4.53
N PHE A 187 14.95 3.10 4.04
CA PHE A 187 14.10 2.95 2.86
C PHE A 187 14.69 3.81 1.76
N GLU A 188 14.83 3.25 0.56
CA GLU A 188 15.13 4.03 -0.63
C GLU A 188 14.03 5.08 -0.85
N GLU A 189 14.42 6.26 -1.32
CA GLU A 189 13.48 7.35 -1.57
C GLU A 189 12.48 6.99 -2.68
N HIS A 190 12.95 6.25 -3.68
CA HIS A 190 12.17 5.81 -4.83
C HIS A 190 12.41 4.33 -5.12
N THR A 191 11.41 3.66 -5.70
CA THR A 191 11.58 2.29 -6.20
C THR A 191 12.61 2.24 -7.32
N ASP A 192 13.42 1.18 -7.33
CA ASP A 192 14.37 0.86 -8.40
C ASP A 192 13.69 0.27 -9.65
N LEU A 193 12.41 -0.08 -9.53
CA LEU A 193 11.63 -0.68 -10.61
C LEU A 193 10.27 0.04 -10.78
N PRO A 194 10.25 1.27 -11.29
CA PRO A 194 9.04 2.08 -11.37
C PRO A 194 8.10 1.66 -12.52
N VAL A 195 6.82 1.97 -12.35
CA VAL A 195 5.87 2.20 -13.43
C VAL A 195 6.22 3.55 -14.06
N GLN A 196 6.65 3.53 -15.32
CA GLN A 196 6.85 4.76 -16.10
C GLN A 196 5.48 5.28 -16.53
N GLY A 197 5.24 6.58 -16.40
CA GLY A 197 4.14 7.21 -17.14
C GLY A 197 4.44 7.11 -18.64
N LEU A 198 3.41 6.95 -19.48
CA LEU A 198 3.58 6.97 -20.94
C LEU A 198 4.23 8.30 -21.37
N GLY A 199 5.53 8.26 -21.57
CA GLY A 199 6.38 9.37 -21.94
C GLY A 199 7.71 8.84 -22.46
N GLY A 200 7.67 7.95 -23.46
CA GLY A 200 8.86 7.47 -24.16
C GLY A 200 8.79 6.03 -24.65
N ILE A 201 8.35 5.87 -25.90
CA ILE A 201 8.63 4.75 -26.83
C ILE A 201 7.90 3.41 -26.57
N GLY A 202 7.03 3.05 -27.52
CA GLY A 202 6.61 1.67 -27.79
C GLY A 202 5.11 1.45 -27.73
N GLY A 203 4.40 1.80 -28.82
CA GLY A 203 2.98 1.51 -28.97
C GLY A 203 2.71 0.01 -28.93
N GLY A 204 1.94 -0.40 -27.93
CA GLY A 204 1.22 -1.66 -27.91
C GLY A 204 -0.22 -1.33 -27.56
N GLU A 205 -1.08 -1.22 -28.58
CA GLU A 205 -2.52 -1.18 -28.37
C GLU A 205 -2.93 -2.48 -27.67
N VAL A 206 -3.52 -2.34 -26.48
CA VAL A 206 -4.18 -3.45 -25.79
C VAL A 206 -5.67 -3.29 -26.12
N GLU A 207 -6.21 -4.24 -26.88
CA GLU A 207 -7.64 -4.29 -27.20
C GLU A 207 -8.48 -4.44 -25.92
N ASP A 208 -9.53 -3.63 -25.86
CA ASP A 208 -10.57 -3.61 -24.83
C ASP A 208 -11.41 -4.91 -24.90
N PRO A 209 -11.81 -5.57 -23.80
CA PRO A 209 -12.54 -6.83 -23.87
C PRO A 209 -14.00 -6.72 -24.33
N THR A 210 -14.49 -5.54 -24.69
CA THR A 210 -15.88 -5.37 -25.16
C THR A 210 -15.97 -5.42 -26.69
N GLY A 211 -15.69 -6.60 -27.25
CA GLY A 211 -15.99 -6.90 -28.65
C GLY A 211 -17.45 -7.32 -28.84
N GLY A 212 -18.23 -6.50 -29.56
CA GLY A 212 -19.37 -6.97 -30.36
C GLY A 212 -20.73 -6.33 -30.07
N MET A 213 -21.07 -5.25 -30.79
CA MET A 213 -22.09 -5.27 -31.85
C MET A 213 -22.25 -3.85 -32.40
N GLY A 214 -21.79 -3.65 -33.64
CA GLY A 214 -22.09 -2.46 -34.42
C GLY A 214 -23.57 -2.43 -34.77
N GLY A 215 -24.26 -1.39 -34.35
CA GLY A 215 -25.55 -0.96 -34.88
C GLY A 215 -25.37 0.46 -35.42
N GLU A 216 -25.43 0.61 -36.73
CA GLU A 216 -25.50 1.90 -37.40
C GLU A 216 -26.71 2.69 -36.87
N VAL A 217 -26.48 3.86 -36.27
CA VAL A 217 -27.54 4.83 -36.02
C VAL A 217 -27.43 5.91 -37.07
N GLN A 218 -28.40 5.90 -37.96
CA GLN A 218 -28.63 6.82 -39.06
C GLN A 218 -28.83 8.25 -38.50
N GLN A 219 -28.07 9.21 -39.04
CA GLN A 219 -28.30 10.63 -38.82
C GLN A 219 -29.60 11.04 -39.52
N ASP A 220 -30.49 11.72 -38.80
CA ASP A 220 -31.59 12.48 -39.40
C ASP A 220 -31.52 13.93 -38.90
N PRO A 221 -31.52 14.94 -39.78
CA PRO A 221 -31.44 16.34 -39.39
C PRO A 221 -32.84 16.93 -39.21
N THR A 222 -32.97 17.85 -38.23
CA THR A 222 -33.96 18.94 -38.06
C THR A 222 -34.72 18.91 -36.74
N GLY A 223 -34.83 20.09 -36.12
CA GLY A 223 -35.78 20.36 -35.03
C GLY A 223 -35.16 21.08 -33.84
N GLY A 224 -34.93 22.39 -33.96
CA GLY A 224 -34.65 23.23 -32.79
C GLY A 224 -35.88 23.44 -31.92
N MET A 225 -35.69 23.64 -30.62
CA MET A 225 -36.29 24.70 -29.79
C MET A 225 -35.71 24.60 -28.37
N GLY A 226 -35.43 25.75 -27.77
CA GLY A 226 -34.86 25.89 -26.44
C GLY A 226 -35.80 25.47 -25.30
N GLY A 227 -35.20 25.32 -24.12
CA GLY A 227 -35.90 25.10 -22.85
C GLY A 227 -34.92 25.20 -21.69
N GLU A 228 -35.20 26.12 -20.77
CA GLU A 228 -34.39 26.57 -19.64
C GLU A 228 -34.17 25.50 -18.54
N LEU A 229 -33.06 25.65 -17.80
CA LEU A 229 -32.75 24.94 -16.57
C LEU A 229 -33.57 25.49 -15.39
N PRO A 230 -34.15 24.65 -14.51
CA PRO A 230 -34.64 25.12 -13.22
C PRO A 230 -33.55 25.06 -12.14
N PRO A 231 -33.65 25.90 -11.10
CA PRO A 231 -32.60 26.10 -10.10
C PRO A 231 -32.60 25.01 -9.02
N THR A 232 -31.42 24.79 -8.45
CA THR A 232 -31.16 23.97 -7.27
C THR A 232 -31.80 24.54 -5.99
N VAL A 233 -32.31 23.64 -5.15
CA VAL A 233 -32.56 23.85 -3.72
C VAL A 233 -31.57 23.01 -2.94
#